data_AF-A0A6A4ZLP5-F1
#
_entry.id   AF-A0A6A4ZLP5-F1
#
_cell.length_a   1.000
_cell.length_b   1.000
_cell.length_c   1.000
_cell.angle_alpha   90.00
_cell.angle_beta   90.00
_cell.angle_gamma   90.00
#
_symmetry.space_group_name_H-M   'P 1'
#
loop_
_entity.id
_entity.type
_entity.pdbx_description
1 polymer ?
#
loop_
_entity_poly.entity_id
_entity_poly.type
_entity_poly.pdbx_seq_one_letter_code
_entity_poly.pdbx_strand_id
1 'polypeptide(L)'
;MNRTYEGAYGLVTEYLKNVPEYFIERPLLLLERKSNALSYYPYVYAAFLIETFEGVVNSIVLMTVALVLHNWNGLTPRSIFSLYLIFILSTLAWQSIVCFASSVSHRTPVVYSVLFMVLGVGFLFSGVCVGYDDMAPIWYWSYFGMAPALMARSLIVASTSSDLQVQMLVSSSMLNMSLDAMFGVLVASIGGFRLLAIAVFYWREYHAKQLKFKSVDWIEARLRSFA
;
A
#
# COMPACT_ATOMS: atom_id res chain seq x y z
N MET A 1 -8.48 17.84 28.12
CA MET A 1 -7.02 17.81 27.83
C MET A 1 -6.73 16.51 27.08
N ASN A 2 -5.90 16.57 26.03
CA ASN A 2 -5.45 15.51 25.11
C ASN A 2 -6.00 15.62 23.68
N ARG A 3 -5.50 16.63 22.96
CA ARG A 3 -5.41 16.69 21.50
C ARG A 3 -4.02 17.23 21.17
N THR A 4 -3.02 16.37 21.12
CA THR A 4 -1.64 16.75 20.77
C THR A 4 -0.78 15.52 20.43
N TYR A 5 -1.20 14.65 19.50
CA TYR A 5 -0.26 13.66 18.90
C TYR A 5 -0.52 13.34 17.41
N GLU A 6 -1.39 14.06 16.70
CA GLU A 6 -1.80 13.71 15.33
C GLU A 6 -0.76 14.05 14.24
N GLY A 7 0.32 14.77 14.55
CA GLY A 7 1.28 15.27 13.55
C GLY A 7 2.19 14.23 12.89
N ALA A 8 2.32 13.01 13.44
CA ALA A 8 3.21 11.97 12.90
C ALA A 8 2.46 10.72 12.41
N TYR A 9 1.16 10.62 12.66
CA TYR A 9 0.33 9.47 12.27
C TYR A 9 -0.25 9.59 10.87
N GLY A 10 -0.22 10.76 10.21
CA GLY A 10 -0.81 11.00 8.90
C GLY A 10 -0.43 9.93 7.85
N LEU A 11 0.86 9.62 7.76
CA LEU A 11 1.40 8.57 6.88
C LEU A 11 0.82 7.20 7.23
N VAL A 12 0.78 6.84 8.53
CA VAL A 12 0.26 5.55 9.02
C VAL A 12 -1.26 5.44 8.85
N THR A 13 -2.01 6.53 9.05
CA THR A 13 -3.46 6.58 8.84
C THR A 13 -3.81 6.50 7.36
N GLU A 14 -3.07 7.15 6.46
CA GLU A 14 -3.28 7.00 5.01
C GLU A 14 -2.95 5.58 4.55
N TYR A 15 -1.92 4.98 5.14
CA TYR A 15 -1.49 3.61 4.84
C TYR A 15 -2.39 2.51 5.38
N LEU A 16 -3.27 2.80 6.34
CA LEU A 16 -4.10 1.81 7.01
C LEU A 16 -5.61 2.06 6.87
N LYS A 17 -6.04 3.23 6.38
CA LYS A 17 -7.45 3.59 6.15
C LYS A 17 -8.19 2.60 5.26
N ASN A 18 -7.50 2.01 4.28
CA ASN A 18 -8.12 1.08 3.34
C ASN A 18 -8.54 -0.23 4.03
N VAL A 19 -7.86 -0.65 5.11
CA VAL A 19 -8.18 -1.90 5.82
C VAL A 19 -9.62 -1.89 6.36
N PRO A 20 -10.04 -0.95 7.23
CA PRO A 20 -11.40 -0.92 7.75
C PRO A 20 -12.46 -0.76 6.65
N GLU A 21 -12.19 0.01 5.60
CA GLU A 21 -13.09 0.17 4.44
C GLU A 21 -13.38 -1.19 3.78
N TYR A 22 -12.34 -1.97 3.46
CA TYR A 22 -12.53 -3.32 2.91
C TYR A 22 -13.32 -4.25 3.83
N PHE A 23 -13.10 -4.16 5.15
CA PHE A 23 -13.79 -5.02 6.12
C PHE A 23 -15.25 -4.62 6.35
N ILE A 24 -15.60 -3.34 6.19
CA ILE A 24 -16.97 -2.83 6.26
C ILE A 24 -17.75 -3.17 4.98
N GLU A 25 -17.12 -3.04 3.82
CA GLU A 25 -17.79 -3.24 2.52
C GLU A 25 -17.96 -4.73 2.17
N ARG A 26 -17.02 -5.59 2.57
CA ARG A 26 -17.10 -7.04 2.32
C ARG A 26 -18.41 -7.72 2.77
N PRO A 27 -18.95 -7.51 3.99
CA PRO A 27 -20.22 -8.12 4.38
C PRO A 27 -21.40 -7.59 3.55
N LEU A 28 -21.37 -6.32 3.12
CA LEU A 28 -22.40 -5.75 2.25
C LEU A 28 -22.37 -6.43 0.88
N LEU A 29 -21.20 -6.61 0.28
CA LEU A 29 -21.04 -7.31 -1.00
C LEU A 29 -21.48 -8.77 -0.93
N LEU A 30 -21.21 -9.44 0.20
CA LEU A 30 -21.71 -10.80 0.43
C LEU A 30 -23.24 -10.85 0.46
N LEU A 31 -23.90 -9.83 1.02
CA LEU A 31 -25.36 -9.74 1.05
C LEU A 31 -25.95 -9.43 -0.32
N GLU A 32 -25.38 -8.47 -1.06
CA GLU A 32 -25.77 -8.14 -2.44
C GLU A 32 -25.52 -9.29 -3.42
N ARG A 33 -24.47 -10.09 -3.16
CA ARG A 33 -24.24 -11.30 -3.92
C ARG A 33 -25.25 -12.39 -3.59
N LYS A 34 -25.61 -12.57 -2.31
CA LYS A 34 -26.65 -13.52 -1.88
C LYS A 34 -28.01 -13.21 -2.49
N SER A 35 -28.33 -11.93 -2.71
CA SER A 35 -29.54 -11.52 -3.43
C SER A 35 -29.43 -11.63 -4.95
N ASN A 36 -28.28 -12.10 -5.48
CA ASN A 36 -27.93 -12.11 -6.91
C ASN A 36 -28.05 -10.73 -7.59
N ALA A 37 -28.03 -9.64 -6.83
CA ALA A 37 -28.19 -8.30 -7.37
C ALA A 37 -26.93 -7.83 -8.14
N LEU A 38 -25.74 -8.21 -7.66
CA LEU A 38 -24.46 -7.74 -8.20
C LEU A 38 -23.40 -8.87 -8.27
N SER A 39 -22.42 -8.69 -9.17
CA SER A 39 -21.18 -9.48 -9.23
C SER A 39 -20.06 -8.75 -8.48
N TYR A 40 -19.01 -9.43 -8.04
CA TYR A 40 -17.92 -8.75 -7.32
C TYR A 40 -17.05 -7.88 -8.25
N TYR A 41 -17.07 -8.12 -9.57
CA TYR A 41 -16.17 -7.45 -10.52
C TYR A 41 -16.31 -5.93 -10.58
N PRO A 42 -17.50 -5.34 -10.81
CA PRO A 42 -17.64 -3.89 -10.95
C PRO A 42 -17.21 -3.15 -9.69
N TYR A 43 -17.45 -3.75 -8.52
CA TYR A 43 -17.01 -3.20 -7.24
C TYR A 43 -15.49 -3.18 -7.12
N VAL A 44 -14.79 -4.29 -7.43
CA VAL A 44 -13.32 -4.35 -7.32
C VAL A 44 -12.66 -3.31 -8.24
N TYR A 45 -13.15 -3.16 -9.48
CA TYR A 45 -12.65 -2.14 -10.40
C TYR A 45 -12.96 -0.71 -9.95
N ALA A 46 -14.17 -0.47 -9.42
CA ALA A 46 -14.54 0.84 -8.89
C ALA A 46 -13.69 1.23 -7.67
N ALA A 47 -13.50 0.31 -6.72
CA ALA A 47 -12.64 0.52 -5.56
C ALA A 47 -11.20 0.83 -5.98
N PHE A 48 -10.67 0.13 -6.99
CA PHE A 48 -9.32 0.39 -7.49
C PHE A 48 -9.15 1.77 -8.11
N LEU A 49 -10.15 2.23 -8.87
CA LEU A 49 -10.14 3.57 -9.46
C LEU A 49 -10.22 4.66 -8.38
N ILE A 50 -11.11 4.49 -7.40
CA ILE A 50 -11.29 5.44 -6.29
C ILE A 50 -9.99 5.52 -5.47
N GLU A 51 -9.45 4.38 -5.04
CA GLU A 51 -8.22 4.32 -4.25
C GLU A 51 -7.03 4.92 -4.99
N THR A 52 -6.91 4.66 -6.30
CA THR A 52 -5.82 5.22 -7.11
C THR A 52 -5.92 6.74 -7.16
N PHE A 53 -7.13 7.27 -7.37
CA PHE A 53 -7.36 8.71 -7.39
C PHE A 53 -7.07 9.35 -6.02
N GLU A 54 -7.60 8.77 -4.94
CA GLU A 54 -7.31 9.23 -3.57
C GLU A 54 -5.81 9.20 -3.26
N GLY A 55 -5.13 8.10 -3.61
CA GLY A 55 -3.69 7.95 -3.40
C GLY A 55 -2.87 9.00 -4.16
N VAL A 56 -3.26 9.34 -5.39
CA VAL A 56 -2.60 10.40 -6.17
C VAL A 56 -2.82 11.76 -5.53
N VAL A 57 -4.07 12.10 -5.19
CA VAL A 57 -4.41 13.41 -4.60
C VAL A 57 -3.71 13.62 -3.26
N ASN A 58 -3.80 12.65 -2.35
CA ASN A 58 -3.15 12.72 -1.05
C ASN A 58 -1.63 12.82 -1.20
N SER A 59 -1.04 12.05 -2.11
CA SER A 59 0.39 12.10 -2.40
C SER A 59 0.84 13.49 -2.87
N ILE A 60 0.06 14.12 -3.74
CA ILE A 60 0.33 15.50 -4.19
C ILE A 60 0.23 16.47 -3.02
N VAL A 61 -0.83 16.39 -2.22
CA VAL A 61 -1.06 17.28 -1.08
C VAL A 61 0.08 17.16 -0.06
N LEU A 62 0.41 15.93 0.37
CA LEU A 62 1.46 15.68 1.35
C LEU A 62 2.84 16.11 0.85
N MET A 63 3.18 15.80 -0.41
CA MET A 63 4.46 16.20 -0.97
C MET A 63 4.54 17.73 -1.14
N THR A 64 3.44 18.39 -1.51
CA THR A 64 3.39 19.86 -1.58
C THR A 64 3.65 20.47 -0.20
N VAL A 65 2.98 19.96 0.84
CA VAL A 65 3.19 20.41 2.21
C VAL A 65 4.64 20.15 2.66
N ALA A 66 5.21 19.00 2.36
CA ALA A 66 6.59 18.67 2.67
C ALA A 66 7.60 19.59 1.96
N LEU A 67 7.34 19.96 0.71
CA LEU A 67 8.17 20.89 -0.07
C LEU A 67 8.10 22.33 0.45
N VAL A 68 6.95 22.75 0.98
CA VAL A 68 6.77 24.09 1.55
C VAL A 68 7.36 24.20 2.95
N LEU A 69 7.20 23.17 3.79
CA LEU A 69 7.59 23.22 5.19
C LEU A 69 9.06 22.90 5.44
N HIS A 70 9.70 22.14 4.55
CA HIS A 70 11.09 21.75 4.72
C HIS A 70 12.00 22.57 3.79
N ASN A 71 13.18 22.95 4.27
CA ASN A 71 14.13 23.70 3.45
C ASN A 71 14.87 22.75 2.49
N TRP A 72 14.56 22.83 1.21
CA TRP A 72 15.16 22.01 0.16
C TRP A 72 16.15 22.84 -0.66
N ASN A 73 17.34 23.08 -0.11
CA ASN A 73 18.36 23.87 -0.77
C ASN A 73 18.89 23.17 -2.04
N GLY A 74 18.82 23.87 -3.19
CA GLY A 74 19.49 23.46 -4.42
C GLY A 74 18.83 22.31 -5.19
N LEU A 75 17.55 22.01 -4.95
CA LEU A 75 16.84 21.03 -5.77
C LEU A 75 16.57 21.55 -7.18
N THR A 76 16.84 20.71 -8.18
CA THR A 76 16.44 20.99 -9.56
C THR A 76 14.95 20.73 -9.77
N PRO A 77 14.29 21.36 -10.78
CA PRO A 77 12.91 21.05 -11.13
C PRO A 77 12.67 19.57 -11.44
N ARG A 78 13.68 18.90 -12.01
CA ARG A 78 13.64 17.45 -12.30
C ARG A 78 13.63 16.61 -11.02
N SER A 79 14.41 17.00 -10.00
CA SER A 79 14.42 16.34 -8.70
C SER A 79 13.07 16.50 -8.00
N ILE A 80 12.48 17.70 -8.04
CA ILE A 80 11.14 17.96 -7.48
C ILE A 80 10.09 17.06 -8.16
N PHE A 81 10.08 17.01 -9.50
CA PHE A 81 9.17 16.13 -10.23
C PHE A 81 9.36 14.65 -9.84
N SER A 82 10.62 14.22 -9.69
CA SER A 82 10.94 12.85 -9.29
C SER A 82 10.43 12.54 -7.88
N LEU A 83 10.51 13.48 -6.93
CA LEU A 83 9.97 13.31 -5.58
C LEU A 83 8.45 13.07 -5.59
N TYR A 84 7.69 13.87 -6.36
CA TYR A 84 6.25 13.65 -6.51
C TYR A 84 5.95 12.26 -7.10
N LEU A 85 6.66 11.90 -8.17
CA LEU A 85 6.43 10.64 -8.87
C LEU A 85 6.75 9.42 -7.98
N ILE A 86 7.86 9.47 -7.24
CA ILE A 86 8.25 8.46 -6.25
C ILE A 86 7.19 8.32 -5.17
N PHE A 87 6.72 9.44 -4.62
CA PHE A 87 5.75 9.42 -3.53
C PHE A 87 4.43 8.82 -3.99
N ILE A 88 3.91 9.24 -5.15
CA ILE A 88 2.71 8.67 -5.76
C ILE A 88 2.86 7.16 -5.98
N LEU A 89 3.93 6.72 -6.66
CA LEU A 89 4.11 5.30 -6.95
C LEU A 89 4.28 4.46 -5.69
N SER A 90 4.99 4.98 -4.69
CA SER A 90 5.18 4.29 -3.41
C SER A 90 3.86 4.14 -2.65
N THR A 91 3.04 5.19 -2.62
CA THR A 91 1.71 5.18 -2.01
C THR A 91 0.79 4.18 -2.72
N LEU A 92 0.76 4.19 -4.06
CA LEU A 92 -0.04 3.24 -4.84
C LEU A 92 0.44 1.79 -4.67
N ALA A 93 1.76 1.57 -4.61
CA ALA A 93 2.33 0.25 -4.38
C ALA A 93 1.94 -0.28 -2.99
N TRP A 94 2.01 0.58 -1.97
CA TRP A 94 1.58 0.24 -0.63
C TRP A 94 0.07 -0.07 -0.55
N GLN A 95 -0.78 0.78 -1.12
CA GLN A 95 -2.22 0.53 -1.18
C GLN A 95 -2.54 -0.81 -1.87
N SER A 96 -1.77 -1.18 -2.89
CA SER A 96 -1.93 -2.46 -3.59
C SER A 96 -1.58 -3.65 -2.68
N ILE A 97 -0.53 -3.54 -1.85
CA ILE A 97 -0.19 -4.53 -0.81
C ILE A 97 -1.31 -4.64 0.23
N VAL A 98 -1.83 -3.50 0.70
CA VAL A 98 -2.94 -3.45 1.68
C VAL A 98 -4.20 -4.10 1.13
N CYS A 99 -4.54 -3.82 -0.14
CA CYS A 99 -5.63 -4.44 -0.86
C CYS A 99 -5.46 -5.96 -0.91
N PHE A 100 -4.29 -6.44 -1.32
CA PHE A 100 -4.01 -7.87 -1.37
C PHE A 100 -4.13 -8.54 0.01
N ALA A 101 -3.50 -7.98 1.04
CA ALA A 101 -3.57 -8.51 2.40
C ALA A 101 -5.02 -8.59 2.93
N SER A 102 -5.81 -7.55 2.64
CA SER A 102 -7.24 -7.47 3.01
C SER A 102 -8.10 -8.45 2.20
N SER A 103 -7.73 -8.74 0.95
CA SER A 103 -8.42 -9.72 0.11
C SER A 103 -8.23 -11.15 0.61
N VAL A 104 -7.04 -11.49 1.12
CA VAL A 104 -6.69 -12.86 1.54
C VAL A 104 -7.31 -13.21 2.90
N SER A 105 -7.17 -12.34 3.90
CA SER A 105 -7.62 -12.63 5.27
C SER A 105 -9.09 -12.29 5.51
N HIS A 106 -9.71 -12.96 6.49
CA HIS A 106 -11.07 -12.66 7.00
C HIS A 106 -11.05 -11.98 8.37
N ARG A 107 -9.87 -11.78 8.96
CA ARG A 107 -9.73 -11.21 10.29
C ARG A 107 -8.91 -9.93 10.21
N THR A 108 -9.52 -8.81 10.57
CA THR A 108 -8.89 -7.49 10.60
C THR A 108 -7.57 -7.47 11.42
N PRO A 109 -7.49 -8.09 12.61
CA PRO A 109 -6.24 -8.10 13.38
C PRO A 109 -5.07 -8.79 12.68
N VAL A 110 -5.35 -9.83 11.88
CA VAL A 110 -4.32 -10.55 11.12
C VAL A 110 -3.78 -9.67 10.01
N VAL A 111 -4.65 -8.94 9.32
CA VAL A 111 -4.23 -8.01 8.25
C VAL A 111 -3.34 -6.91 8.82
N TYR A 112 -3.73 -6.28 9.93
CA TYR A 112 -2.88 -5.29 10.58
C TYR A 112 -1.53 -5.86 11.01
N SER A 113 -1.52 -7.05 11.62
CA SER A 113 -0.27 -7.68 12.06
C SER A 113 0.70 -7.90 10.88
N VAL A 114 0.19 -8.39 9.75
CA VAL A 114 0.98 -8.58 8.52
C VAL A 114 1.46 -7.25 7.97
N LEU A 115 0.60 -6.23 7.87
CA LEU A 115 0.97 -4.92 7.35
C LEU A 115 2.01 -4.22 8.23
N PHE A 116 1.86 -4.28 9.56
CA PHE A 116 2.86 -3.73 10.48
C PHE A 116 4.19 -4.48 10.40
N MET A 117 4.16 -5.81 10.23
CA MET A 117 5.37 -6.59 10.02
C MET A 117 6.06 -6.18 8.71
N VAL A 118 5.33 -6.10 7.60
CA VAL A 118 5.88 -5.69 6.30
C VAL A 118 6.43 -4.26 6.36
N LEU A 119 5.70 -3.34 7.00
CA LEU A 119 6.12 -1.96 7.16
C LEU A 119 7.38 -1.85 8.04
N GLY A 120 7.41 -2.52 9.19
CA GLY A 120 8.54 -2.52 10.10
C GLY A 120 9.80 -3.14 9.50
N VAL A 121 9.67 -4.32 8.88
CA VAL A 121 10.80 -5.00 8.20
C VAL A 121 11.26 -4.20 6.98
N GLY A 122 10.34 -3.57 6.24
CA GLY A 122 10.66 -2.71 5.11
C GLY A 122 11.46 -1.46 5.51
N PHE A 123 11.08 -0.78 6.59
CA PHE A 123 11.83 0.38 7.07
C PHE A 123 13.17 0.00 7.70
N LEU A 124 13.20 -1.05 8.53
CA LEU A 124 14.43 -1.48 9.22
C LEU A 124 15.51 -1.92 8.23
N PHE A 125 15.13 -2.72 7.22
CA PHE A 125 16.03 -3.25 6.21
C PHE A 125 15.99 -2.44 4.90
N SER A 126 15.78 -1.13 5.02
CA SER A 126 15.75 -0.22 3.87
C SER A 126 17.13 0.18 3.37
N GLY A 127 18.22 -0.15 4.07
CA GLY A 127 19.55 0.44 3.82
C GLY A 127 19.83 1.69 4.67
N VAL A 128 18.78 2.32 5.22
CA VAL A 128 18.92 3.55 6.01
C VAL A 128 19.22 3.24 7.48
N CYS A 129 18.48 2.30 8.07
CA CYS A 129 18.68 1.90 9.47
C CYS A 129 19.73 0.80 9.61
N VAL A 130 19.77 -0.14 8.66
CA VAL A 130 20.75 -1.22 8.56
C VAL A 130 21.36 -1.16 7.16
N GLY A 131 22.68 -0.94 7.08
CA GLY A 131 23.43 -0.89 5.82
C GLY A 131 23.34 -2.21 5.06
N TYR A 132 23.52 -2.17 3.74
CA TYR A 132 23.41 -3.37 2.89
C TYR A 132 24.43 -4.45 3.29
N ASP A 133 25.67 -4.05 3.58
CA ASP A 133 26.76 -4.97 3.90
C ASP A 133 26.60 -5.61 5.29
N ASP A 134 25.91 -4.93 6.21
CA ASP A 134 25.62 -5.43 7.57
C ASP A 134 24.39 -6.35 7.60
N MET A 135 23.67 -6.46 6.49
CA MET A 135 22.40 -7.16 6.43
C MET A 135 22.59 -8.64 6.09
N ALA A 136 22.01 -9.52 6.90
CA ALA A 136 22.03 -10.96 6.60
C ALA A 136 21.27 -11.24 5.28
N PRO A 137 21.73 -12.20 4.45
CA PRO A 137 21.15 -12.46 3.13
C PRO A 137 19.65 -12.78 3.11
N ILE A 138 19.12 -13.31 4.22
CA ILE A 138 17.70 -13.59 4.40
C ILE A 138 16.83 -12.32 4.33
N TRP A 139 17.39 -11.12 4.54
CA TRP A 139 16.64 -9.86 4.53
C TRP A 139 16.74 -9.09 3.20
N TYR A 140 17.51 -9.60 2.22
CA TYR A 140 17.67 -8.93 0.93
C TYR A 140 16.36 -8.79 0.15
N TRP A 141 15.40 -9.70 0.32
CA TRP A 141 14.07 -9.53 -0.30
C TRP A 141 13.35 -8.26 0.22
N SER A 142 13.58 -7.88 1.48
CA SER A 142 13.02 -6.65 2.04
C SER A 142 13.70 -5.43 1.43
N TYR A 143 15.03 -5.49 1.33
CA TYR A 143 15.83 -4.44 0.72
C TYR A 143 15.50 -4.23 -0.76
N PHE A 144 15.29 -5.28 -1.58
CA PHE A 144 15.05 -5.08 -3.02
C PHE A 144 13.56 -5.02 -3.39
N GLY A 145 12.68 -5.63 -2.60
CA GLY A 145 11.30 -5.89 -3.00
C GLY A 145 10.23 -5.09 -2.25
N MET A 146 10.53 -4.53 -1.07
CA MET A 146 9.47 -3.92 -0.25
C MET A 146 9.26 -2.44 -0.56
N ALA A 147 8.00 -2.06 -0.82
CA ALA A 147 7.63 -0.69 -1.16
C ALA A 147 8.09 0.36 -0.11
N PRO A 148 7.97 0.13 1.21
CA PRO A 148 8.51 1.07 2.21
C PRO A 148 10.03 1.26 2.14
N ALA A 149 10.77 0.18 1.90
CA ALA A 149 12.23 0.21 1.75
C ALA A 149 12.66 1.00 0.51
N LEU A 150 11.96 0.80 -0.61
CA LEU A 150 12.21 1.48 -1.88
C LEU A 150 11.83 2.96 -1.78
N MET A 151 10.70 3.28 -1.16
CA MET A 151 10.24 4.65 -0.93
C MET A 151 11.26 5.47 -0.16
N ALA A 152 11.73 4.97 1.00
CA ALA A 152 12.68 5.70 1.83
C ALA A 152 13.97 6.05 1.07
N ARG A 153 14.57 5.07 0.39
CA ARG A 153 15.81 5.30 -0.38
C ARG A 153 15.59 6.19 -1.60
N SER A 154 14.54 5.96 -2.37
CA SER A 154 14.28 6.74 -3.58
C SER A 154 14.02 8.20 -3.26
N LEU A 155 13.32 8.50 -2.16
CA LEU A 155 13.17 9.88 -1.67
C LEU A 155 14.50 10.50 -1.25
N ILE A 156 15.38 9.75 -0.58
CA ILE A 156 16.71 10.24 -0.18
C ILE A 156 17.58 10.53 -1.41
N VAL A 157 17.59 9.65 -2.41
CA VAL A 157 18.33 9.89 -3.66
C VAL A 157 17.77 11.10 -4.41
N ALA A 158 16.45 11.19 -4.56
CA ALA A 158 15.81 12.27 -5.30
C ALA A 158 15.93 13.63 -4.59
N SER A 159 16.08 13.64 -3.27
CA SER A 159 16.32 14.85 -2.49
C SER A 159 17.78 15.29 -2.41
N THR A 160 18.69 14.42 -2.84
CA THR A 160 20.13 14.73 -2.85
C THR A 160 20.45 15.60 -4.07
N SER A 161 21.05 16.77 -3.84
CA SER A 161 21.33 17.76 -4.90
C SER A 161 22.73 17.66 -5.50
N SER A 162 23.63 16.91 -4.88
CA SER A 162 25.04 16.79 -5.27
C SER A 162 25.45 15.35 -5.60
N ASP A 163 26.15 15.16 -6.71
CA ASP A 163 26.72 13.86 -7.10
C ASP A 163 27.67 13.29 -6.04
N LEU A 164 28.36 14.16 -5.29
CA LEU A 164 29.23 13.75 -4.18
C LEU A 164 28.43 13.11 -3.05
N GLN A 165 27.25 13.64 -2.73
CA GLN A 165 26.38 13.07 -1.70
C GLN A 165 25.81 11.72 -2.15
N VAL A 166 25.48 11.58 -3.44
CA VAL A 166 25.07 10.28 -4.00
C VAL A 166 26.20 9.26 -3.91
N GLN A 167 27.45 9.64 -4.21
CA GLN A 167 28.61 8.77 -4.03
C GLN A 167 28.84 8.38 -2.57
N MET A 168 28.59 9.29 -1.62
CA MET A 168 28.62 8.97 -0.19
C MET A 168 27.54 7.97 0.23
N LEU A 169 26.35 8.00 -0.40
CA LEU A 169 25.28 7.02 -0.14
C LEU A 169 25.62 5.63 -0.71
N VAL A 170 26.36 5.58 -1.82
CA VAL A 170 26.85 4.31 -2.38
C VAL A 170 27.98 3.75 -1.54
N SER A 171 28.94 4.60 -1.13
CA SER A 171 30.08 4.16 -0.31
C SER A 171 29.69 3.78 1.11
N SER A 172 28.58 4.29 1.65
CA SER A 172 28.04 3.89 2.95
C SER A 172 27.23 2.59 2.91
N SER A 173 27.21 1.87 1.78
CA SER A 173 26.39 0.67 1.55
C SER A 173 24.87 0.91 1.64
N MET A 174 24.43 2.17 1.66
CA MET A 174 23.01 2.49 1.74
C MET A 174 22.31 2.25 0.39
N LEU A 175 23.03 2.47 -0.71
CA LEU A 175 22.50 2.36 -2.07
C LEU A 175 23.22 1.29 -2.90
N ASN A 176 22.56 0.15 -3.10
CA ASN A 176 23.00 -0.93 -3.99
C ASN A 176 21.99 -1.24 -5.11
N MET A 177 21.13 -0.27 -5.44
CA MET A 177 20.11 -0.39 -6.47
C MET A 177 19.93 0.96 -7.15
N SER A 178 19.80 0.97 -8.49
CA SER A 178 19.58 2.22 -9.23
C SER A 178 18.15 2.73 -9.05
N LEU A 179 17.97 4.05 -9.17
CA LEU A 179 16.67 4.71 -9.05
C LEU A 179 15.66 4.18 -10.09
N ASP A 180 16.11 3.93 -11.32
CA ASP A 180 15.28 3.34 -12.39
C ASP A 180 14.79 1.93 -12.04
N ALA A 181 15.66 1.11 -11.43
CA ALA A 181 15.29 -0.22 -10.99
C ALA A 181 14.26 -0.15 -9.84
N MET A 182 14.42 0.80 -8.90
CA MET A 182 13.44 1.02 -7.83
C MET A 182 12.07 1.38 -8.40
N PHE A 183 12.02 2.26 -9.40
CA PHE A 183 10.79 2.58 -10.12
C PHE A 183 10.16 1.35 -10.76
N GLY A 184 10.96 0.54 -11.46
CA GLY A 184 10.50 -0.71 -12.07
C GLY A 184 9.84 -1.64 -11.04
N VAL A 185 10.45 -1.81 -9.87
CA VAL A 185 9.88 -2.66 -8.80
C VAL A 185 8.61 -2.06 -8.20
N LEU A 186 8.53 -0.75 -8.00
CA LEU A 186 7.31 -0.09 -7.51
C LEU A 186 6.14 -0.28 -8.49
N VAL A 187 6.36 -0.04 -9.78
CA VAL A 187 5.34 -0.25 -10.83
C VAL A 187 4.94 -1.72 -10.92
N ALA A 188 5.90 -2.64 -10.88
CA ALA A 188 5.63 -4.08 -10.87
C ALA A 188 4.83 -4.50 -9.63
N SER A 189 5.09 -3.89 -8.47
CA SER A 189 4.35 -4.16 -7.23
C SER A 189 2.91 -3.69 -7.32
N ILE A 190 2.66 -2.49 -7.88
CA ILE A 190 1.29 -1.98 -8.12
C ILE A 190 0.51 -2.99 -8.98
N GLY A 191 1.04 -3.34 -10.16
CA GLY A 191 0.37 -4.27 -11.06
C GLY A 191 0.21 -5.66 -10.46
N GLY A 192 1.29 -6.21 -9.88
CA GLY A 192 1.32 -7.55 -9.32
C GLY A 192 0.34 -7.75 -8.17
N PHE A 193 0.36 -6.89 -7.15
CA PHE A 193 -0.54 -7.04 -6.00
C PHE A 193 -2.00 -6.75 -6.34
N ARG A 194 -2.29 -5.83 -7.26
CA ARG A 194 -3.66 -5.59 -7.75
C ARG A 194 -4.20 -6.81 -8.51
N LEU A 195 -3.40 -7.42 -9.39
CA LEU A 195 -3.78 -8.63 -10.10
C LEU A 195 -3.98 -9.81 -9.15
N LEU A 196 -3.13 -9.97 -8.14
CA LEU A 196 -3.29 -10.99 -7.11
C LEU A 196 -4.57 -10.77 -6.29
N ALA A 197 -4.87 -9.54 -5.91
CA ALA A 197 -6.11 -9.21 -5.20
C ALA A 197 -7.35 -9.55 -6.07
N ILE A 198 -7.33 -9.18 -7.36
CA ILE A 198 -8.37 -9.55 -8.32
C ILE A 198 -8.52 -11.08 -8.37
N ALA A 199 -7.43 -11.83 -8.53
CA ALA A 199 -7.47 -13.29 -8.59
C ALA A 199 -8.11 -13.90 -7.32
N VAL A 200 -7.80 -13.35 -6.14
CA VAL A 200 -8.41 -13.78 -4.87
C VAL A 200 -9.91 -13.49 -4.84
N PHE A 201 -10.36 -12.32 -5.31
CA PHE A 201 -11.79 -12.01 -5.42
C PHE A 201 -12.52 -12.91 -6.42
N TYR A 202 -11.90 -13.21 -7.57
CA TYR A 202 -12.44 -14.16 -8.55
C TYR A 202 -12.59 -15.57 -7.97
N TRP A 203 -11.56 -16.05 -7.26
CA TRP A 203 -11.58 -17.34 -6.58
C TRP A 203 -12.71 -17.42 -5.55
N ARG A 204 -12.89 -16.35 -4.77
CA ARG A 204 -14.00 -16.23 -3.80
C ARG A 204 -15.35 -16.21 -4.48
N GLU A 205 -15.50 -15.51 -5.60
CA GLU A 205 -16.73 -15.51 -6.39
C GLU A 205 -17.07 -16.91 -6.89
N TYR A 206 -16.08 -17.64 -7.41
CA TYR A 206 -16.25 -19.01 -7.88
C TYR A 206 -16.77 -19.94 -6.77
N HIS A 207 -16.16 -19.90 -5.59
CA HIS A 207 -16.64 -20.68 -4.44
C HIS A 207 -18.04 -20.24 -3.97
N ALA A 208 -18.33 -18.94 -3.97
CA ALA A 208 -19.64 -18.44 -3.60
C ALA A 208 -20.74 -18.90 -4.59
N LYS A 209 -20.43 -19.04 -5.89
CA LYS A 209 -21.36 -19.57 -6.90
C LYS A 209 -21.64 -21.07 -6.73
N GLN A 210 -20.69 -21.84 -6.20
CA GLN A 210 -20.92 -23.25 -5.89
C GLN A 210 -21.83 -23.45 -4.67
N LEU A 211 -21.82 -22.50 -3.73
CA LEU A 211 -22.78 -22.43 -2.63
C LEU A 211 -24.13 -21.93 -3.17
N LYS A 212 -24.95 -22.82 -3.74
CA LYS A 212 -26.34 -22.52 -4.11
C LYS A 212 -27.17 -22.20 -2.85
N PHE A 213 -27.13 -20.94 -2.39
CA PHE A 213 -28.15 -20.44 -1.47
C PHE A 213 -29.41 -20.15 -2.29
N LYS A 214 -30.51 -20.85 -1.99
CA LYS A 214 -31.83 -20.40 -2.46
C LYS A 214 -32.12 -19.08 -1.75
N SER A 215 -32.52 -18.06 -2.51
CA SER A 215 -32.85 -16.73 -1.97
C SER A 215 -33.87 -16.78 -0.82
N VAL A 216 -34.74 -17.79 -0.82
CA VAL A 216 -35.74 -18.07 0.22
C VAL A 216 -35.10 -18.39 1.58
N ASP A 217 -34.01 -19.16 1.62
CA ASP A 217 -33.38 -19.60 2.86
C ASP A 217 -32.74 -18.45 3.65
N TRP A 218 -32.28 -17.41 2.93
CA TRP A 218 -31.70 -16.22 3.56
C TRP A 218 -32.77 -15.32 4.20
N ILE A 219 -33.91 -15.15 3.52
CA ILE A 219 -35.05 -14.37 4.06
C ILE A 219 -35.60 -15.08 5.30
N GLU A 220 -35.78 -16.40 5.25
CA GLU A 220 -36.21 -17.19 6.41
C GLU A 220 -35.22 -17.12 7.57
N ALA A 221 -33.92 -17.26 7.32
CA ALA A 221 -32.91 -17.15 8.38
C ALA A 221 -32.91 -15.77 9.05
N ARG A 222 -33.15 -14.70 8.28
CA ARG A 222 -33.23 -13.34 8.79
C ARG A 222 -34.51 -13.10 9.58
N LEU A 223 -35.66 -13.60 9.10
CA LEU A 223 -36.92 -13.57 9.82
C LEU A 223 -36.85 -14.34 11.15
N ARG A 224 -36.18 -15.50 11.17
CA ARG A 224 -35.96 -16.27 12.40
C ARG A 224 -34.99 -15.61 13.39
N SER A 225 -34.12 -14.71 12.95
CA SER A 225 -33.24 -13.95 13.85
C SER A 225 -33.93 -12.76 14.52
N PHE A 226 -35.11 -12.38 14.04
CA PHE A 226 -35.95 -11.32 14.62
C PHE A 226 -37.15 -11.86 15.43
N ALA A 227 -37.37 -13.18 15.42
CA ALA A 227 -38.38 -13.88 16.21
C ALA A 227 -37.73 -14.47 17.47
#